data_AF-A0A3N5ZB12-F1
#
_entry.id   AF-A0A3N5ZB12-F1
#
_cell.length_a   1.000
_cell.length_b   1.000
_cell.length_c   1.000
_cell.angle_alpha   90.00
_cell.angle_beta   90.00
_cell.angle_gamma   90.00
#
_symmetry.space_group_name_H-M   'P 1'
#
loop_
_entity.id
_entity.type
_entity.pdbx_description
1 polymer ?
#
loop_
_entity_poly.entity_id
_entity_poly.type
_entity_poly.pdbx_seq_one_letter_code
_entity_poly.pdbx_strand_id
1 'polypeptide(L)' 'MIGYLEGSLLNKYEDCILLLVNHVGYEVLLPSFVMDTLEGKATGERVSV' A
#
# COMPACT_ATOMS: atom_id res chain seq x y z
N MET A 1 6.76 14.15 -9.16
CA MET A 1 5.46 13.53 -9.47
C MET A 1 5.69 12.02 -9.51
N ILE A 2 4.96 11.26 -8.70
CA ILE A 2 5.04 9.79 -8.65
C ILE A 2 3.82 9.25 -9.38
N GLY A 3 4.01 8.32 -10.31
CA GLY A 3 2.92 7.73 -11.12
C GLY A 3 2.70 6.23 -10.88
N TYR A 4 3.57 5.60 -10.10
CA TYR A 4 3.52 4.17 -9.79
C TYR A 4 4.41 3.85 -8.59
N LEU A 5 3.93 3.00 -7.68
CA LEU A 5 4.71 2.43 -6.59
C LEU A 5 4.50 0.92 -6.53
N GLU A 6 5.58 0.16 -6.44
CA GLU A 6 5.54 -1.28 -6.16
C GLU A 6 6.44 -1.58 -4.97
N GLY A 7 5.88 -2.27 -3.98
CA GLY A 7 6.61 -2.54 -2.74
C GLY A 7 5.90 -3.57 -1.87
N SER A 8 6.47 -3.80 -0.69
CA SER A 8 5.87 -4.69 0.32
C SER A 8 4.91 -3.91 1.21
N LEU A 9 3.70 -4.44 1.40
CA LEU A 9 2.71 -3.86 2.29
C LEU A 9 3.16 -4.06 3.74
N LEU A 10 3.54 -3.01 4.45
CA LEU A 10 3.95 -3.10 5.86
C LEU A 10 2.75 -3.04 6.80
N ASN A 11 1.80 -2.16 6.50
CA ASN A 11 0.65 -1.94 7.36
C ASN A 11 -0.55 -1.41 6.56
N LYS A 12 -1.74 -1.59 7.12
CA LYS A 12 -3.00 -1.02 6.60
C LYS A 12 -3.67 -0.21 7.69
N TYR A 13 -4.10 0.98 7.34
CA TYR A 13 -4.94 1.86 8.18
C TYR A 13 -6.32 1.96 7.53
N GLU A 14 -7.22 2.78 8.07
CA GLU A 14 -8.57 2.94 7.51
C GLU A 14 -8.54 3.58 6.11
N ASP A 15 -7.75 4.65 5.92
CA ASP A 15 -7.75 5.45 4.68
C ASP A 15 -6.43 5.38 3.89
N CYS A 16 -5.40 4.74 4.42
CA CYS A 16 -4.09 4.64 3.79
C CYS A 16 -3.38 3.31 4.08
N ILE A 17 -2.36 3.05 3.27
CA ILE A 17 -1.46 1.93 3.47
C ILE A 17 -0.02 2.41 3.65
N LEU A 18 0.78 1.61 4.36
CA LEU A 18 2.22 1.80 4.45
C LEU A 18 2.92 0.82 3.50
N LEU A 19 3.55 1.34 2.46
CA LEU A 19 4.28 0.57 1.45
C LEU A 19 5.78 0.73 1.64
N LEU A 20 6.53 -0.37 1.73
CA LEU A 20 8.00 -0.34 1.73
C LEU A 20 8.52 -0.52 0.31
N VAL A 21 9.16 0.53 -0.23
CA VAL A 21 9.83 0.51 -1.53
C VAL A 21 11.30 0.81 -1.31
N ASN A 22 12.19 -0.15 -1.61
CA ASN A 22 13.64 0.02 -1.51
C ASN A 22 14.10 0.72 -0.20
N HIS A 23 13.57 0.26 0.94
CA HIS A 23 13.84 0.78 2.30
C HIS A 23 13.21 2.13 2.66
N VAL A 24 12.36 2.70 1.80
CA VAL A 24 11.58 3.90 2.10
C VAL A 24 10.12 3.50 2.35
N GLY A 25 9.58 3.91 3.50
CA GLY A 25 8.17 3.72 3.85
C GLY A 25 7.33 4.86 3.28
N TYR A 26 6.43 4.54 2.36
CA TYR A 26 5.48 5.47 1.77
C TYR A 26 4.10 5.26 2.39
N GLU A 27 3.53 6.31 2.95
CA GLU A 27 2.11 6.35 3.27
C GLU A 27 1.34 6.77 2.02
N VAL A 28 0.49 5.87 1.54
CA VAL A 28 -0.31 6.09 0.33
C VAL A 28 -1.78 6.13 0.74
N LEU A 29 -2.38 7.31 0.64
CA LEU A 29 -3.83 7.50 0.79
C LEU A 29 -4.51 6.86 -0.42
N LEU A 30 -5.49 6.01 -0.15
CA LEU A 30 -6.20 5.28 -1.18
C LEU A 30 -7.71 5.50 -1.03
N PRO A 31 -8.46 5.57 -2.14
CA PRO A 31 -9.90 5.53 -2.08
C PRO A 31 -10.41 4.24 -1.43
N SER A 32 -11.58 4.32 -0.78
CA SER A 32 -12.21 3.20 -0.06
C SER A 32 -12.33 1.93 -0.91
N PHE A 33 -12.74 2.07 -2.17
CA PHE A 33 -12.89 0.93 -3.08
C PHE A 33 -11.56 0.21 -3.40
N VAL A 34 -10.42 0.91 -3.30
CA VAL A 34 -9.10 0.28 -3.46
C VAL A 34 -8.73 -0.47 -2.19
N MET A 35 -9.08 0.07 -1.01
CA MET A 35 -8.86 -0.61 0.27
C MET A 35 -9.57 -1.96 0.34
N ASP A 36 -10.79 -2.05 -0.18
CA ASP A 36 -11.54 -3.32 -0.30
C ASP A 36 -10.76 -4.39 -1.09
N THR A 37 -10.05 -3.98 -2.16
CA THR A 37 -9.21 -4.91 -2.95
C THR A 37 -7.95 -5.36 -2.21
N LEU A 38 -7.53 -4.59 -1.20
CA LEU A 38 -6.35 -4.88 -0.39
C LEU A 38 -6.68 -5.67 0.88
N GLU A 39 -7.95 -5.79 1.30
CA GLU A 39 -8.35 -6.53 2.50
C GLU A 39 -7.82 -7.98 2.48
N GLY A 40 -7.90 -8.65 1.33
CA GLY A 40 -7.43 -10.03 1.15
C GLY A 40 -5.91 -10.22 1.14
N LYS A 41 -5.12 -9.14 1.13
CA LYS A 41 -3.65 -9.20 1.09
C LYS A 41 -3.05 -9.14 2.50
N ALA A 42 -2.13 -10.04 2.83
CA ALA A 42 -1.45 -9.99 4.12
C ALA A 42 -0.35 -8.91 4.16
N THR A 43 0.03 -8.49 5.37
CA THR A 43 1.25 -7.69 5.57
C THR A 43 2.47 -8.52 5.14
N GLY A 44 3.38 -7.89 4.40
CA GLY A 44 4.54 -8.50 3.77
C GLY A 44 4.34 -8.83 2.28
N GLU A 45 3.11 -8.88 1.78
CA GLU A 45 2.85 -9.12 0.36
C GLU A 45 3.30 -7.96 -0.53
N ARG A 46 3.67 -8.28 -1.78
CA ARG A 46 3.94 -7.26 -2.79
C ARG A 46 2.63 -6.69 -3.33
N VAL A 47 2.58 -5.36 -3.37
CA VAL A 47 1.43 -4.59 -3.86
C VAL A 47 1.94 -3.49 -4.77
N SER A 48 1.21 -3.27 -5.86
CA SER A 48 1.41 -2.16 -6.78
C SER A 48 0.22 -1.20 -6.69
N VAL A 49 0.52 0.09 -6.51
CA VAL A 49 -0.46 1.18 -6.43
C VAL A 49 -0.11 2.33 -7.36
#